data_AF-A0A950UQU2-F1
#
_entry.id   AF-A0A950UQU2-F1
#
_cell.length_a   1.000
_cell.length_b   1.000
_cell.length_c   1.000
_cell.angle_alpha   90.00
_cell.angle_beta   90.00
_cell.angle_gamma   90.00
#
_symmetry.space_group_name_H-M   'P 1'
#
loop_
_entity.id
_entity.type
_entity.pdbx_description
1 polymer ?
#
loop_
_entity_poly.entity_id
_entity_poly.type
_entity_poly.pdbx_seq_one_letter_code
_entity_poly.pdbx_strand_id
1 'polypeptide(L)' 'MVFLATKPAAAKVKALTGADWGDEEVAVKGTEAYLHLPNGYGRANLNNMVVEKKLGVVATARNWRTTTKLLELAGG' A
#
# COMPACT_ATOMS: atom_id res chain seq x y z
N MET A 1 1.74 3.89 -3.88
CA MET A 1 1.66 4.09 -2.42
C MET A 1 0.22 4.30 -2.02
N VAL A 2 -0.10 3.98 -0.78
CA VAL A 2 -1.45 4.06 -0.24
C VAL A 2 -1.36 4.80 1.09
N PHE A 3 -2.15 5.86 1.24
CA PHE A 3 -2.27 6.60 2.49
C PHE A 3 -3.46 6.09 3.29
N LEU A 4 -3.22 5.73 4.53
CA LEU A 4 -4.24 5.25 5.45
C LEU A 4 -4.75 6.44 6.26
N ALA A 5 -6.07 6.61 6.32
CA ALA A 5 -6.67 7.70 7.07
C ALA A 5 -6.36 7.64 8.57
N THR A 6 -6.11 6.43 9.09
CA THR A 6 -5.76 6.20 10.49
C THR A 6 -4.67 5.13 10.57
N LYS A 7 -3.93 5.11 11.68
CA LYS A 7 -2.96 4.05 11.95
C LYS A 7 -3.69 2.72 12.14
N PRO A 8 -3.52 1.74 11.22
CA PRO A 8 -4.18 0.45 11.34
C PRO A 8 -3.62 -0.33 12.54
N ALA A 9 -4.41 -1.27 13.05
CA ALA A 9 -3.98 -2.15 14.12
C ALA A 9 -2.78 -3.00 13.67
N ALA A 10 -1.75 -3.08 14.51
CA ALA A 10 -0.51 -3.82 14.20
C ALA A 10 -0.76 -5.29 13.83
N ALA A 11 -1.77 -5.93 14.44
CA ALA A 11 -2.18 -7.29 14.10
C ALA A 11 -2.66 -7.42 12.65
N LYS A 12 -3.46 -6.45 12.16
CA LYS A 12 -3.97 -6.43 10.79
C LYS A 12 -2.86 -6.13 9.79
N VAL A 13 -1.96 -5.21 10.15
CA VAL A 13 -0.76 -4.93 9.35
C VAL A 13 0.05 -6.20 9.18
N LYS A 14 0.37 -6.89 10.28
CA LYS A 14 1.17 -8.12 10.25
C LYS A 14 0.49 -9.23 9.45
N ALA A 15 -0.84 -9.33 9.52
CA ALA A 15 -1.61 -10.27 8.70
C ALA A 15 -1.62 -9.90 7.21
N LEU A 16 -1.55 -8.61 6.86
CA LEU A 16 -1.47 -8.14 5.48
C LEU A 16 -0.07 -8.35 4.90
N THR A 17 0.97 -7.95 5.63
CA THR A 17 2.38 -8.06 5.19
C THR A 17 2.93 -9.47 5.28
N GLY A 18 2.35 -10.32 6.14
CA GLY A 18 2.71 -11.73 6.26
C GLY A 18 1.85 -12.67 5.42
N ALA A 19 0.89 -12.13 4.67
CA ALA A 19 0.15 -12.92 3.68
C ALA A 19 1.00 -13.11 2.43
N ASP A 20 0.91 -14.29 1.84
CA ASP A 20 1.51 -14.58 0.55
C ASP A 20 0.63 -13.96 -0.56
N TRP A 21 1.21 -13.01 -1.29
CA TRP A 21 0.57 -12.38 -2.45
C TRP A 21 1.27 -12.77 -3.75
N GLY A 22 2.02 -13.88 -3.75
CA GLY A 22 2.86 -14.31 -4.86
C GLY A 22 3.98 -13.31 -5.16
N ASP A 23 3.96 -12.76 -6.37
CA ASP A 23 4.96 -11.78 -6.86
C ASP A 23 4.73 -10.36 -6.31
N GLU A 24 3.61 -10.13 -5.63
CA GLU A 24 3.26 -8.82 -5.09
C GLU A 24 3.72 -8.69 -3.64
N GLU A 25 4.16 -7.51 -3.23
CA GLU A 25 4.55 -7.26 -1.84
C GLU A 25 3.84 -6.04 -1.26
N VAL A 26 3.65 -6.05 0.06
CA VAL A 26 3.09 -4.92 0.79
C VAL A 26 3.88 -4.65 2.06
N ALA A 27 4.24 -3.39 2.26
CA ALA A 27 4.90 -2.91 3.47
C ALA A 27 4.09 -1.76 4.06
N VAL A 28 3.77 -1.80 5.35
CA VAL A 28 3.04 -0.72 6.03
C VAL A 28 3.96 -0.08 7.06
N LYS A 29 4.07 1.25 7.00
CA LYS A 29 4.86 2.07 7.93
C LYS A 29 3.99 3.21 8.45
N GLY A 30 3.58 3.13 9.72
CA GLY A 30 2.73 4.15 10.33
C GLY A 30 1.36 4.24 9.67
N THR A 31 1.14 5.31 8.92
CA THR A 31 -0.10 5.61 8.16
C THR A 31 0.09 5.45 6.66
N GLU A 32 1.25 4.97 6.21
CA GLU A 32 1.52 4.77 4.79
C GLU A 32 1.73 3.29 4.49
N ALA A 33 1.18 2.83 3.38
CA ALA A 33 1.41 1.50 2.84
C ALA A 33 2.04 1.58 1.45
N TYR A 34 3.06 0.78 1.25
CA TYR A 34 3.81 0.62 0.01
C TYR A 34 3.38 -0.70 -0.60
N LEU A 35 2.93 -0.65 -1.85
CA LEU A 35 2.53 -1.82 -2.63
C LEU A 35 3.53 -1.98 -3.76
N HIS A 36 4.17 -3.14 -3.83
CA HIS A 36 5.02 -3.56 -4.91
C HIS A 36 4.22 -4.48 -5.83
N LEU A 37 3.90 -3.99 -7.02
CA LEU A 37 2.99 -4.66 -7.97
C LEU A 37 3.73 -4.84 -9.31
N PRO A 38 4.58 -5.88 -9.47
CA PRO A 38 5.38 -6.06 -10.68
C PRO A 38 4.51 -6.28 -11.93
N ASN A 39 3.32 -6.88 -11.76
CA ASN A 39 2.36 -7.15 -12.82
C ASN A 39 1.43 -5.95 -13.14
N GLY A 40 1.58 -4.83 -12.44
CA GLY A 40 0.78 -3.62 -12.61
C GLY A 40 -0.58 -3.64 -11.91
N TYR A 41 -1.10 -2.45 -11.61
CA TYR A 41 -2.30 -2.27 -10.77
C TYR A 41 -3.59 -2.90 -11.34
N GLY A 42 -3.69 -3.07 -12.67
CA GLY A 42 -4.88 -3.64 -13.31
C GLY A 42 -5.02 -5.16 -13.15
N ARG A 43 -3.95 -5.87 -12.77
CA ARG A 43 -3.95 -7.32 -12.49
C ARG A 43 -3.52 -7.65 -11.06
N ALA A 44 -3.32 -6.62 -10.24
CA ALA A 44 -2.86 -6.77 -8.88
C ALA A 44 -3.96 -7.38 -7.98
N ASN A 45 -3.62 -8.43 -7.22
CA ASN A 45 -4.44 -8.89 -6.11
C ASN A 45 -4.40 -7.86 -4.97
N LEU A 46 -3.30 -7.11 -4.85
CA LEU A 46 -3.17 -6.00 -3.92
C LEU A 46 -3.70 -4.70 -4.53
N ASN A 47 -4.94 -4.36 -4.18
CA ASN A 47 -5.59 -3.10 -4.55
C ASN A 47 -6.13 -2.38 -3.31
N ASN A 48 -6.56 -1.13 -3.50
CA ASN A 48 -7.10 -0.29 -2.43
C ASN A 48 -8.22 -0.98 -1.63
N MET A 49 -9.16 -1.63 -2.32
CA MET A 49 -10.28 -2.32 -1.69
C MET A 49 -9.83 -3.50 -0.81
N VAL A 50 -8.79 -4.24 -1.23
CA VAL A 50 -8.19 -5.31 -0.43
C VAL A 50 -7.48 -4.74 0.80
N VAL A 51 -6.74 -3.65 0.63
CA VAL A 51 -6.07 -2.96 1.74
C VAL A 51 -7.10 -2.44 2.75
N GLU A 52 -8.17 -1.77 2.29
CA GLU A 52 -9.27 -1.29 3.13
C GLU A 52 -9.96 -2.42 3.87
N LYS A 53 -10.24 -3.54 3.19
CA LYS A 53 -10.91 -4.70 3.79
C LYS A 53 -10.03 -5.39 4.83
N LYS A 54 -8.73 -5.54 4.56
CA LYS A 54 -7.77 -6.22 5.44
C LYS A 54 -7.40 -5.36 6.65
N LEU A 55 -7.16 -4.06 6.44
CA LEU A 55 -6.79 -3.13 7.51
C LEU A 55 -8.01 -2.57 8.25
N GLY A 56 -9.19 -2.55 7.61
CA GLY A 56 -10.42 -1.95 8.15
C GLY A 56 -10.31 -0.45 8.35
N VAL A 57 -9.49 0.22 7.54
CA VAL A 57 -9.31 1.68 7.55
C VAL A 57 -9.43 2.18 6.13
N VAL A 58 -9.91 3.42 5.97
CA VAL A 58 -9.95 4.06 4.66
C VAL A 58 -8.53 4.20 4.13
N ALA A 59 -8.32 3.70 2.92
CA ALA A 59 -7.04 3.69 2.25
C ALA A 59 -7.17 4.52 0.98
N THR A 60 -6.18 5.36 0.68
CA THR A 60 -6.16 6.22 -0.51
C THR A 60 -4.94 5.85 -1.33
N ALA A 61 -5.13 5.01 -2.35
CA ALA A 61 -4.08 4.69 -3.30
C ALA A 61 -3.76 5.90 -4.20
N ARG A 62 -2.51 6.34 -4.19
CA ARG A 62 -1.95 7.32 -5.13
C ARG A 62 -1.05 6.59 -6.13
N ASN A 63 -1.20 6.95 -7.40
CA ASN A 63 -0.37 6.43 -8.48
C ASN A 63 1.11 6.72 -8.16
N TRP A 64 1.88 5.65 -7.97
CA TRP A 64 3.29 5.73 -7.57
C TRP A 64 4.12 6.51 -8.58
N ARG A 65 3.79 6.47 -9.88
CA ARG A 65 4.53 7.17 -10.95
C ARG A 65 4.54 8.69 -10.77
N THR A 66 3.50 9.24 -10.14
CA THR A 66 3.44 10.66 -9.79
C THR A 66 4.12 10.94 -8.46
N THR A 67 4.05 10.01 -7.51
CA THR A 67 4.65 10.24 -6.19
C THR A 67 6.15 9.98 -6.10
N THR A 68 6.73 9.08 -6.91
CA THR A 68 8.19 9.05 -7.08
C THR A 68 8.68 10.34 -7.72
N LYS A 69 7.99 10.86 -8.74
CA LYS A 69 8.32 12.18 -9.31
C LYS A 69 8.25 13.31 -8.28
N LEU A 70 7.25 13.29 -7.39
CA LEU A 70 7.14 14.27 -6.30
C LEU A 70 8.20 14.07 -5.21
N LEU A 71 8.60 12.82 -4.92
CA LEU A 71 9.67 12.50 -3.97
C LEU A 71 11.04 12.91 -4.52
N GLU A 72 11.27 12.72 -5.82
CA GLU A 72 12.46 13.20 -6.54
C GLU A 72 12.53 14.73 -6.53
N LEU A 73 11.39 15.42 -6.62
CA LEU A 73 11.33 16.89 -6.56
C LEU A 73 11.39 17.45 -5.13
N ALA A 74 10.93 16.71 -4.12
CA ALA A 74 10.93 17.14 -2.71
C ALA A 74 12.24 16.79 -1.96
N GLY A 75 13.13 16.03 -2.60
CA GLY A 75 14.45 15.66 -2.08
C GLY A 75 15.62 16.50 -2.62
N GLY A 76 15.35 17.71 -3.16
CA GLY A 76 16.35 18.67 -3.63
C GLY A 76 16.51 19.87 -2.70
#